data_AF-A0A523QSK9-F1
#
_entry.id   AF-A0A523QSK9-F1
#
_cell.length_a   1.000
_cell.length_b   1.000
_cell.length_c   1.000
_cell.angle_alpha   90.00
_cell.angle_beta   90.00
_cell.angle_gamma   90.00
#
_symmetry.space_group_name_H-M   'P 1'
#
loop_
_entity.id
_entity.type
_entity.pdbx_description
1 polymer ?
#
loop_
_entity_poly.entity_id
_entity_poly.type
_entity_poly.pdbx_seq_one_letter_code
_entity_poly.pdbx_strand_id
1 'polypeptide(L)'
;MRKRQSVREKQSIFALMVAQLIIFAFSKGYELTLGDAWAKNGEGRKHSAKSKHYIRLAIDLNLFKDGKFLRKTEDHKELGAFWVSLGGIWGGDWKDGNHYEL
;
A
#
# COMPACT_ATOMS: atom_id res chain seq x y z
N MET A 1 15.64 -22.55 13.95
CA MET A 1 14.84 -21.36 14.31
C MET A 1 14.84 -20.39 13.13
N ARG A 2 13.68 -19.93 12.63
CA ARG A 2 13.67 -18.84 11.64
C ARG A 2 14.16 -17.55 12.32
N LYS A 3 15.18 -16.91 11.76
CA LYS A 3 15.71 -15.63 12.25
C LYS A 3 14.60 -14.58 12.14
N ARG A 4 14.35 -13.83 13.22
CA ARG A 4 13.39 -12.71 13.21
C ARG A 4 13.92 -11.61 12.28
N GLN A 5 13.13 -11.21 11.28
CA GLN A 5 13.48 -10.12 10.39
C GLN A 5 13.50 -8.78 11.13
N SER A 6 14.53 -7.97 10.87
CA SER A 6 14.62 -6.57 11.29
C SER A 6 13.64 -5.67 10.52
N VAL A 7 13.35 -4.48 11.06
CA VAL A 7 12.49 -3.50 10.39
C VAL A 7 13.06 -3.10 9.02
N ARG A 8 14.38 -2.91 8.92
CA ARG A 8 15.05 -2.56 7.66
C ARG A 8 14.86 -3.66 6.61
N GLU A 9 15.02 -4.92 6.97
CA GLU A 9 14.79 -6.04 6.04
C GLU A 9 13.33 -6.07 5.54
N LYS A 10 12.37 -5.85 6.45
CA LYS A 10 10.95 -5.72 6.08
C LYS A 10 10.69 -4.56 5.13
N GLN A 11 11.32 -3.40 5.34
CA GLN A 11 11.19 -2.24 4.45
C GLN A 11 11.69 -2.56 3.04
N SER A 12 12.79 -3.31 2.90
CA SER A 12 13.28 -3.75 1.59
C SER A 12 12.30 -4.71 0.89
N ILE A 13 11.70 -5.64 1.64
CA ILE A 13 10.67 -6.56 1.12
C ILE A 13 9.42 -5.79 0.73
N PHE A 14 8.96 -4.89 1.58
CA PHE A 14 7.81 -4.02 1.34
C PHE A 14 7.99 -3.20 0.06
N ALA A 15 9.16 -2.57 -0.12
CA ALA A 15 9.46 -1.81 -1.34
C ALA A 15 9.39 -2.68 -2.61
N LEU A 16 9.89 -3.92 -2.56
CA LEU A 16 9.79 -4.86 -3.68
C LEU A 16 8.33 -5.24 -3.96
N MET A 17 7.54 -5.53 -2.93
CA MET A 17 6.12 -5.85 -3.07
C MET A 17 5.34 -4.67 -3.66
N VAL A 18 5.64 -3.44 -3.25
CA VAL A 18 5.02 -2.23 -3.82
C VAL A 18 5.34 -2.11 -5.31
N ALA A 19 6.58 -2.38 -5.72
CA ALA A 19 6.93 -2.41 -7.14
C ALA A 19 6.12 -3.47 -7.91
N GLN A 20 5.94 -4.66 -7.34
CA GLN A 20 5.11 -5.72 -7.94
C GLN A 20 3.64 -5.30 -8.05
N LEU A 21 3.09 -4.65 -7.02
CA LEU A 21 1.71 -4.13 -7.03
C LEU A 21 1.53 -3.06 -8.10
N ILE A 22 2.49 -2.15 -8.26
CA ILE A 22 2.48 -1.11 -9.30
C ILE A 22 2.48 -1.77 -10.67
N ILE A 23 3.42 -2.69 -10.94
CA ILE A 23 3.48 -3.40 -12.22
C ILE A 23 2.17 -4.15 -12.50
N PHE A 24 1.61 -4.82 -11.49
CA PHE A 24 0.32 -5.50 -11.61
C PHE A 24 -0.81 -4.53 -11.98
N ALA A 25 -0.92 -3.38 -11.31
CA ALA A 25 -1.95 -2.39 -11.61
C ALA A 25 -1.85 -1.91 -13.08
N PHE A 26 -0.66 -1.54 -13.54
CA PHE A 26 -0.44 -1.14 -14.94
C PHE A 26 -0.74 -2.28 -15.93
N SER A 27 -0.43 -3.54 -15.59
CA SER A 27 -0.78 -4.69 -16.44
C SER A 27 -2.30 -4.90 -16.61
N LYS A 28 -3.11 -4.33 -15.71
CA LYS A 28 -4.59 -4.39 -15.72
C LYS A 28 -5.23 -3.14 -16.35
N GLY A 29 -4.42 -2.24 -16.89
CA GLY A 29 -4.88 -0.97 -17.46
C GLY A 29 -5.29 0.06 -16.42
N TYR A 30 -4.83 -0.08 -15.17
CA TYR A 30 -4.91 0.98 -14.19
C TYR A 30 -3.69 1.89 -14.28
N GLU A 31 -3.86 3.12 -13.83
CA GLU A 31 -2.77 4.06 -13.59
C GLU A 31 -2.73 4.40 -12.09
N LEU A 32 -1.55 4.74 -11.58
CA LEU A 32 -1.33 5.02 -10.17
C LEU A 32 -0.56 6.32 -9.97
N THR A 33 -0.88 7.06 -8.91
CA THR A 33 0.03 8.03 -8.29
C THR A 33 0.29 7.66 -6.83
N LEU A 34 1.45 8.05 -6.31
CA LEU A 34 1.80 7.79 -4.92
C LEU A 34 1.11 8.83 -4.02
N GLY A 35 0.37 8.35 -3.01
CA GLY A 35 -0.31 9.20 -2.04
C GLY A 35 0.59 9.52 -0.85
N ASP A 36 0.65 8.59 0.10
CA ASP A 36 1.45 8.69 1.32
C ASP A 36 2.24 7.40 1.52
N ALA A 37 3.48 7.48 1.99
CA ALA A 37 4.35 6.31 2.16
C ALA A 37 5.27 6.43 3.38
N TRP A 38 5.66 7.66 3.73
CA TRP A 38 6.46 7.92 4.91
C TRP A 38 5.93 9.14 5.66
N ALA A 39 5.17 8.87 6.71
CA ALA A 39 4.69 9.89 7.62
C ALA A 39 5.79 10.31 8.62
N LYS A 40 5.80 11.61 8.95
CA LYS A 40 6.63 12.17 10.02
C LYS A 40 5.74 12.87 11.04
N ASN A 41 6.12 12.79 12.31
CA ASN A 41 5.36 13.46 13.37
C ASN A 41 5.37 14.97 13.17
N GLY A 42 4.18 15.57 13.09
CA GLY A 42 4.02 17.02 12.92
C GLY A 42 4.04 17.50 11.46
N GLU A 43 4.22 16.62 10.48
CA GLU A 43 4.19 16.96 9.04
C GLU A 43 3.09 16.17 8.32
N GLY A 44 2.41 16.81 7.38
CA GLY A 44 1.41 16.15 6.52
C GLY A 44 0.16 15.65 7.27
N ARG A 45 -0.43 14.57 6.75
CA ARG A 45 -1.62 13.93 7.34
C ARG A 45 -1.25 13.26 8.66
N LYS A 46 -2.05 13.51 9.70
CA LYS A 46 -1.92 12.77 10.97
C LYS A 46 -2.40 11.35 10.80
N HIS A 47 -1.57 10.40 11.24
CA HIS A 47 -1.88 8.98 11.28
C HIS A 47 -2.13 8.53 12.71
N SER A 48 -2.72 7.34 12.89
CA SER A 48 -2.83 6.72 14.21
C SER A 48 -1.42 6.43 14.76
N ALA A 49 -1.26 6.47 16.09
CA ALA A 49 0.05 6.29 16.73
C ALA A 49 0.75 4.95 16.40
N LYS A 50 -0.02 3.96 15.92
CA LYS A 50 0.47 2.62 15.53
C LYS A 50 0.56 2.43 14.01
N SER A 51 0.35 3.50 13.23
CA SER A 51 0.37 3.42 11.77
C SER A 51 1.72 2.97 11.24
N LYS A 52 1.68 2.07 10.26
CA LYS A 52 2.88 1.55 9.59
C LYS A 52 3.54 2.57 8.65
N HIS A 53 2.86 3.68 8.32
CA HIS A 53 3.43 4.81 7.59
C HIS A 53 4.64 5.42 8.31
N TYR A 54 4.64 5.45 9.66
CA TYR A 54 5.76 5.97 10.44
C TYR A 54 7.03 5.11 10.36
N ILE A 55 6.87 3.82 10.03
CA ILE A 55 7.97 2.87 9.89
C ILE A 55 8.15 2.40 8.44
N ARG A 56 7.58 3.12 7.46
CA ARG A 56 7.73 2.84 6.02
C ARG A 56 7.33 1.41 5.62
N LEU A 57 6.28 0.89 6.26
CA LEU A 57 5.67 -0.41 5.96
C LEU A 57 4.19 -0.28 5.56
N ALA A 58 3.78 0.92 5.19
CA ALA A 58 2.49 1.18 4.56
C ALA A 58 2.65 2.17 3.40
N ILE A 59 1.72 2.10 2.46
CA ILE A 59 1.60 3.05 1.35
C ILE A 59 0.13 3.22 0.99
N ASP A 60 -0.23 4.46 0.65
CA ASP A 60 -1.49 4.82 0.06
C ASP A 60 -1.27 5.08 -1.44
N LEU A 61 -2.03 4.40 -2.31
CA LEU A 61 -1.93 4.56 -3.77
C LEU A 61 -3.21 5.15 -4.34
N ASN A 62 -3.12 6.21 -5.13
CA ASN A 62 -4.28 6.78 -5.82
C ASN A 62 -4.52 6.01 -7.13
N LEU A 63 -5.71 5.47 -7.32
CA LEU A 63 -6.05 4.60 -8.45
C LEU A 63 -6.80 5.35 -9.54
N PHE A 64 -6.40 5.16 -10.79
CA PHE A 64 -7.04 5.73 -11.95
C PHE A 64 -7.32 4.67 -13.02
N LYS A 65 -8.36 4.89 -13.82
CA LYS A 65 -8.65 4.11 -15.03
C LYS A 65 -9.28 5.01 -16.07
N ASP A 66 -8.74 5.01 -17.29
CA ASP A 66 -9.20 5.86 -18.39
C ASP A 66 -9.33 7.34 -17.99
N GLY A 67 -8.32 7.85 -17.27
CA GLY A 67 -8.29 9.23 -16.75
C GLY A 67 -9.24 9.54 -15.59
N LYS A 68 -9.99 8.56 -15.07
CA LYS A 68 -10.92 8.76 -13.94
C LYS A 68 -10.29 8.33 -12.62
N PHE A 69 -10.37 9.20 -11.61
CA PHE A 69 -9.94 8.86 -10.26
C PHE A 69 -10.96 7.94 -9.57
N LEU A 70 -10.51 6.75 -9.20
CA LEU A 70 -11.29 5.72 -8.54
C LEU A 70 -11.12 5.84 -7.02
N ARG A 71 -12.23 6.01 -6.30
CA ARG A 71 -12.23 6.41 -4.88
C ARG A 71 -12.85 5.38 -3.96
N LYS A 72 -13.59 4.41 -4.50
CA LYS A 72 -14.31 3.43 -3.70
C LYS A 72 -13.35 2.34 -3.26
N THR A 73 -13.61 1.75 -2.10
CA THR A 73 -12.83 0.60 -1.64
C THR A 73 -12.92 -0.56 -2.62
N GLU A 74 -14.10 -0.75 -3.23
CA GLU A 74 -14.36 -1.79 -4.21
C GLU A 74 -13.55 -1.61 -5.50
N ASP A 75 -13.19 -0.37 -5.86
CA ASP A 75 -12.36 -0.10 -7.04
C ASP A 75 -10.95 -0.70 -6.88
N HIS A 76 -10.46 -0.78 -5.64
CA HIS A 76 -9.16 -1.32 -5.29
C HIS A 76 -9.15 -2.83 -5.06
N LYS A 77 -10.30 -3.51 -5.16
CA LYS A 77 -10.43 -4.92 -4.75
C LYS A 77 -9.49 -5.87 -5.50
N GLU A 78 -9.26 -5.64 -6.79
CA GLU A 78 -8.32 -6.46 -7.57
C GLU A 78 -6.87 -6.28 -7.09
N LEU A 79 -6.45 -5.04 -6.85
CA LEU A 79 -5.13 -4.72 -6.30
C LEU A 79 -4.97 -5.23 -4.86
N GLY A 80 -6.02 -5.13 -4.05
CA GLY A 80 -6.07 -5.63 -2.69
C GLY A 80 -5.89 -7.15 -2.62
N ALA A 81 -6.62 -7.90 -3.47
CA ALA A 81 -6.48 -9.34 -3.57
C ALA A 81 -5.05 -9.75 -4.01
N PHE A 82 -4.47 -9.02 -4.97
CA PHE A 82 -3.09 -9.24 -5.37
C PHE A 82 -2.10 -8.94 -4.23
N TRP A 83 -2.26 -7.83 -3.52
CA TRP A 83 -1.43 -7.48 -2.37
C TRP A 83 -1.45 -8.56 -1.27
N VAL A 84 -2.64 -9.07 -0.94
CA VAL A 84 -2.80 -10.19 0.01
C VAL A 84 -2.11 -11.46 -0.50
N SER A 85 -2.15 -11.73 -1.80
CA SER A 85 -1.44 -12.89 -2.39
C SER A 85 0.09 -12.80 -2.28
N LEU A 86 0.66 -11.58 -2.18
CA LEU A 86 2.08 -11.34 -1.91
C LEU A 86 2.43 -11.49 -0.41
N GLY A 87 1.44 -11.68 0.47
CA GLY A 87 1.61 -11.76 1.92
C GLY A 87 1.44 -10.43 2.65
N GLY A 88 0.92 -9.39 1.99
CA GLY A 88 0.57 -8.12 2.62
C GLY A 88 -0.83 -8.11 3.25
N ILE A 89 -1.15 -7.04 3.96
CA ILE A 89 -2.48 -6.74 4.50
C ILE A 89 -3.05 -5.55 3.73
N TRP A 90 -4.28 -5.66 3.23
CA TRP A 90 -4.96 -4.62 2.47
C TRP A 90 -5.99 -3.90 3.32
N GLY A 91 -5.99 -2.57 3.30
CA GLY A 91 -6.89 -1.75 4.13
C GLY A 91 -8.35 -1.77 3.71
N GLY A 92 -8.69 -2.34 2.56
CA GLY A 92 -10.07 -2.52 2.13
C GLY A 92 -10.92 -3.33 3.13
N ASP A 93 -10.31 -4.22 3.92
CA ASP A 93 -10.98 -4.98 4.98
C ASP A 93 -11.53 -4.08 6.10
N TRP A 94 -11.01 -2.85 6.24
CA TRP A 94 -11.49 -1.81 7.15
C TRP A 94 -11.89 -0.51 6.44
N LYS A 95 -12.33 -0.62 5.18
CA LYS A 95 -12.83 0.50 4.35
C LYS A 95 -11.80 1.58 4.02
N ASP A 96 -10.52 1.19 3.93
CA ASP A 96 -9.40 2.05 3.53
C ASP A 96 -8.73 1.49 2.27
N GLY A 97 -9.47 1.48 1.15
CA GLY A 97 -9.11 0.71 -0.04
C GLY A 97 -7.80 1.11 -0.72
N ASN A 98 -7.34 2.34 -0.56
CA ASN A 98 -6.06 2.78 -1.13
C ASN A 98 -4.84 2.38 -0.27
N HIS A 99 -5.05 1.80 0.91
CA HIS A 99 -4.01 1.48 1.88
C HIS A 99 -3.48 0.05 1.74
N TYR A 100 -2.15 -0.08 1.71
CA TYR A 100 -1.44 -1.36 1.59
C TYR A 100 -0.30 -1.42 2.60
N GLU A 101 -0.24 -2.48 3.41
CA GLU A 101 0.76 -2.60 4.46
C GLU A 101 1.36 -4.00 4.65
N LEU A 102 2.52 -4.10 5.32
CA LEU A 102 3.24 -5.34 5.65
C LEU A 102 3.53 -5.46 7.15
#